data_AF-A0A661HYS7-F1
#
_entry.id   AF-A0A661HYS7-F1
#
_cell.length_a   1.000
_cell.length_b   1.000
_cell.length_c   1.000
_cell.angle_alpha   90.00
_cell.angle_beta   90.00
_cell.angle_gamma   90.00
#
_symmetry.space_group_name_H-M   'P 1'
#
loop_
_entity.id
_entity.type
_entity.pdbx_description
1 polymer ?
#
loop_
_entity_poly.entity_id
_entity_poly.type
_entity_poly.pdbx_seq_one_letter_code
_entity_poly.pdbx_strand_id
1 'polypeptide(L)'
;KLSRKNPIYIKNTLNRLDADPKFVEEVLQSTTTHSKETLAKALRIFANNETFYKAKKYIKIFDIDNFFVMLERATANKEDIGASEDMIKSFIAELPFGCKEYMRLARICVKMFSPDINLAMFKSFQKSDENACQSYLYLLFEYEMLDKIEDFLSEHGEKEFVRFRALYTLKKMNQKYNVEGMVNSYAVCNEN
;
A
#
# COMPACT_ATOMS: atom_id res chain seq x y z
N LYS A 1 20.76 -1.76 37.33
CA LYS A 1 20.07 -1.70 36.02
C LYS A 1 18.66 -2.23 36.19
N LEU A 2 17.62 -1.47 35.79
CA LEU A 2 16.25 -1.97 35.79
C LEU A 2 16.10 -3.10 34.77
N SER A 3 15.30 -4.13 35.11
CA SER A 3 15.00 -5.22 34.17
C SER A 3 14.31 -4.68 32.92
N ARG A 4 14.65 -5.22 31.73
CA ARG A 4 14.00 -4.85 30.47
C ARG A 4 12.51 -5.22 30.40
N LYS A 5 12.05 -6.08 31.32
CA LYS A 5 10.64 -6.44 31.52
C LYS A 5 9.93 -5.54 32.55
N ASN A 6 10.63 -4.60 33.18
CA ASN A 6 10.03 -3.70 34.16
C ASN A 6 9.10 -2.69 33.43
N PRO A 7 7.83 -2.54 33.86
CA PRO A 7 6.89 -1.61 33.23
C PRO A 7 7.39 -0.16 33.15
N ILE A 8 8.14 0.31 34.15
CA ILE A 8 8.72 1.66 34.18
C ILE A 8 9.81 1.79 33.11
N TYR A 9 10.63 0.76 32.92
CA TYR A 9 11.66 0.76 31.89
C TYR A 9 11.05 0.81 30.48
N ILE A 10 9.98 0.04 30.26
CA ILE A 10 9.23 0.05 29.00
C ILE A 10 8.65 1.44 28.76
N LYS A 11 7.94 2.00 29.75
CA LYS A 11 7.36 3.35 29.67
C LYS A 11 8.40 4.43 29.37
N ASN A 12 9.54 4.40 30.05
CA ASN A 12 10.63 5.37 29.81
C ASN A 12 11.19 5.23 28.39
N THR A 13 11.33 4.00 27.88
CA THR A 13 11.78 3.73 26.52
C THR A 13 10.79 4.28 25.49
N LEU A 14 9.49 4.04 25.71
CA LEU A 14 8.44 4.54 24.83
C LEU A 14 8.34 6.07 24.85
N ASN A 15 8.53 6.71 26.00
CA ASN A 15 8.55 8.18 26.10
C ASN A 15 9.78 8.77 25.41
N ARG A 16 10.94 8.08 25.49
CA ARG A 16 12.16 8.54 24.81
C ARG A 16 11.98 8.56 23.29
N LEU A 17 11.26 7.59 22.72
CA LEU A 17 10.96 7.58 21.28
C LEU A 17 10.22 8.85 20.82
N ASP A 18 9.35 9.42 21.67
CA ASP A 18 8.61 10.64 21.32
C ASP A 18 9.47 11.91 21.43
N ALA A 19 10.51 11.89 22.27
CA ALA A 19 11.33 13.07 22.58
C ALA A 19 12.66 13.13 21.83
N ASP A 20 13.18 11.99 21.38
CA ASP A 20 14.52 11.86 20.79
C ASP A 20 14.46 11.17 19.41
N PRO A 21 14.44 11.94 18.31
CA PRO A 21 14.42 11.38 16.96
C PRO A 21 15.60 10.46 16.64
N LYS A 22 16.78 10.70 17.22
CA LYS A 22 17.96 9.84 17.00
C LYS A 22 17.74 8.47 17.60
N PHE A 23 17.07 8.42 18.76
CA PHE A 23 16.73 7.16 19.41
C PHE A 23 15.80 6.28 18.56
N VAL A 24 14.95 6.88 17.72
CA VAL A 24 14.11 6.12 16.78
C VAL A 24 14.98 5.29 15.85
N GLU A 25 15.98 5.90 15.19
CA GLU A 25 16.89 5.18 14.29
C GLU A 25 17.76 4.15 15.04
N GLU A 26 18.23 4.47 16.26
CA GLU A 26 18.97 3.51 17.09
C GLU A 26 18.15 2.23 17.36
N VAL A 27 16.85 2.38 17.64
CA VAL A 27 15.94 1.26 17.86
C VAL A 27 15.73 0.43 16.59
N LEU A 28 15.60 1.08 15.43
CA LEU A 28 15.45 0.39 14.14
C LEU A 28 16.73 -0.38 13.74
N GLN A 29 17.91 0.10 14.13
CA GLN A 29 19.18 -0.60 13.89
C GLN A 29 19.40 -1.79 14.84
N SER A 30 18.81 -1.75 16.04
CA SER A 30 19.07 -2.69 17.13
C SER A 30 17.87 -3.58 17.46
N THR A 31 17.16 -4.06 16.43
CA THR A 31 15.85 -4.73 16.56
C THR A 31 15.80 -5.92 17.52
N THR A 32 16.90 -6.66 17.70
CA THR A 32 16.99 -7.82 18.61
C THR A 32 17.03 -7.43 20.08
N THR A 33 17.32 -6.17 20.38
CA THR A 33 17.51 -5.70 21.76
C THR A 33 16.28 -5.03 22.37
N HIS A 34 15.30 -4.71 21.52
CA HIS A 34 14.08 -4.00 21.87
C HIS A 34 12.85 -4.91 21.82
N SER A 35 11.80 -4.51 22.54
CA SER A 35 10.54 -5.24 22.50
C SER A 35 9.83 -5.00 21.17
N LYS A 36 8.91 -5.90 20.78
CA LYS A 36 8.07 -5.73 19.59
C LYS A 36 7.25 -4.44 19.65
N GLU A 37 6.74 -4.07 20.81
CA GLU A 37 5.97 -2.83 21.04
C GLU A 37 6.84 -1.59 20.79
N THR A 38 8.07 -1.59 21.30
CA THR A 38 9.03 -0.50 21.08
C THR A 38 9.37 -0.37 19.60
N LEU A 39 9.60 -1.49 18.90
CA LEU A 39 9.90 -1.49 17.47
C LEU A 39 8.72 -0.97 16.64
N ALA A 40 7.50 -1.42 16.94
CA ALA A 40 6.28 -0.97 16.25
C ALA A 40 6.07 0.55 16.43
N LYS A 41 6.26 1.07 17.65
CA LYS A 41 6.17 2.52 17.90
C LYS A 41 7.27 3.28 17.16
N ALA A 42 8.51 2.76 17.14
CA ALA A 42 9.61 3.38 16.43
C ALA A 42 9.36 3.45 14.91
N LEU A 43 8.90 2.35 14.30
CA LEU A 43 8.51 2.31 12.88
C LEU A 43 7.39 3.31 12.58
N ARG A 44 6.40 3.41 13.48
CA ARG A 44 5.32 4.38 13.35
C ARG A 44 5.83 5.82 13.37
N ILE A 45 6.67 6.19 14.33
CA ILE A 45 7.25 7.53 14.39
C ILE A 45 8.10 7.80 13.16
N PHE A 46 8.93 6.83 12.76
CA PHE A 46 9.77 6.92 11.58
C PHE A 46 8.94 7.17 10.31
N ALA A 47 7.91 6.37 10.06
CA ALA A 47 7.04 6.49 8.88
C ALA A 47 6.27 7.82 8.84
N ASN A 48 6.01 8.46 9.98
CA ASN A 48 5.33 9.76 10.03
C ASN A 48 6.27 10.96 9.78
N ASN A 49 7.59 10.78 9.90
CA ASN A 49 8.52 11.91 9.86
C ASN A 49 9.59 11.79 8.76
N GLU A 50 9.95 10.58 8.35
CA GLU A 50 11.10 10.33 7.47
C GLU A 50 10.69 10.06 6.02
N THR A 51 11.69 9.97 5.13
CA THR A 51 11.51 9.78 3.68
C THR A 51 11.66 8.32 3.26
N PHE A 52 11.11 7.97 2.09
CA PHE A 52 11.27 6.62 1.53
C PHE A 52 12.73 6.25 1.30
N TYR A 53 13.58 7.22 0.95
CA TYR A 53 15.02 7.00 0.80
C TYR A 53 15.67 6.47 2.08
N LYS A 54 15.28 7.01 3.24
CA LYS A 54 15.76 6.50 4.53
C LYS A 54 15.06 5.19 4.89
N ALA A 55 13.74 5.09 4.67
CA ALA A 55 12.97 3.88 4.96
C ALA A 55 13.53 2.64 4.22
N LYS A 56 14.04 2.82 2.99
CA LYS A 56 14.63 1.74 2.19
C LYS A 56 15.77 1.01 2.91
N LYS A 57 16.52 1.69 3.80
CA LYS A 57 17.57 1.05 4.62
C LYS A 57 17.01 0.03 5.62
N TYR A 58 15.77 0.22 6.04
CA TYR A 58 15.07 -0.57 7.04
C TYR A 58 13.97 -1.46 6.43
N ILE A 59 13.96 -1.62 5.10
CA ILE A 59 12.88 -2.28 4.35
C ILE A 59 12.54 -3.68 4.87
N LYS A 60 13.55 -4.46 5.28
CA LYS A 60 13.39 -5.84 5.78
C LYS A 60 12.64 -5.96 7.11
N ILE A 61 12.55 -4.87 7.86
CA ILE A 61 11.84 -4.80 9.14
C ILE A 61 10.63 -3.87 9.06
N PHE A 62 10.37 -3.33 7.86
CA PHE A 62 9.26 -2.44 7.62
C PHE A 62 7.96 -3.24 7.49
N ASP A 63 6.84 -2.58 7.74
CA ASP A 63 5.53 -3.21 7.63
C ASP A 63 4.61 -2.44 6.67
N ILE A 64 3.55 -3.13 6.25
CA ILE A 64 2.57 -2.63 5.27
C ILE A 64 1.86 -1.38 5.77
N ASP A 65 1.51 -1.32 7.06
CA ASP A 65 0.78 -0.20 7.63
C ASP A 65 1.61 1.08 7.55
N ASN A 66 2.88 0.99 7.95
CA ASN A 66 3.81 2.10 7.89
C ASN A 66 4.18 2.50 6.46
N PHE A 67 4.22 1.54 5.52
CA PHE A 67 4.36 1.84 4.08
C PHE A 67 3.22 2.70 3.55
N PHE A 68 1.97 2.33 3.84
CA PHE A 68 0.82 3.12 3.40
C PHE A 68 0.75 4.49 4.05
N VAL A 69 1.22 4.64 5.28
CA VAL A 69 1.26 5.94 5.96
C VAL A 69 2.21 6.89 5.26
N MET A 70 3.35 6.40 4.78
CA MET A 70 4.25 7.21 3.97
C MET A 70 3.60 7.59 2.63
N LEU A 71 2.94 6.66 1.94
CA LEU A 71 2.24 6.99 0.68
C LEU A 71 1.11 8.00 0.88
N GLU A 72 0.36 7.91 1.97
CA GLU A 72 -0.68 8.86 2.33
C GLU A 72 -0.09 10.24 2.63
N ARG A 73 1.07 10.32 3.28
CA ARG A 73 1.79 11.60 3.45
C ARG A 73 2.20 12.21 2.10
N ALA A 74 2.78 11.39 1.21
CA ALA A 74 3.22 11.84 -0.10
C ALA A 74 2.04 12.41 -0.93
N THR A 75 0.85 11.83 -0.79
CA THR A 75 -0.35 12.26 -1.52
C THR A 75 -1.11 13.40 -0.85
N ALA A 76 -1.46 13.27 0.43
CA ALA A 76 -2.31 14.22 1.13
C ALA A 76 -1.60 15.56 1.39
N ASN A 77 -0.32 15.50 1.75
CA ASN A 77 0.48 16.69 2.09
C ASN A 77 1.29 17.21 0.89
N LYS A 78 1.25 16.51 -0.26
CA LYS A 78 2.10 16.77 -1.44
C LYS A 78 3.58 16.87 -1.06
N GLU A 79 3.99 16.10 -0.07
CA GLU A 79 5.36 16.09 0.44
C GLU A 79 6.23 15.24 -0.50
N ASP A 80 7.33 15.82 -1.02
CA ASP A 80 8.30 15.03 -1.77
C ASP A 80 9.19 14.23 -0.80
N ILE A 81 8.69 13.06 -0.45
CA ILE A 81 9.39 12.08 0.40
C ILE A 81 10.04 10.96 -0.42
N GLY A 82 10.16 11.11 -1.74
CA GLY A 82 10.79 10.12 -2.61
C GLY A 82 9.92 8.91 -2.97
N ALA A 83 8.60 9.09 -3.07
CA ALA A 83 7.66 8.02 -3.41
C ALA A 83 7.59 7.75 -4.94
N SER A 84 8.74 7.47 -5.56
CA SER A 84 8.82 7.14 -7.00
C SER A 84 8.33 5.72 -7.30
N GLU A 85 8.06 5.43 -8.58
CA GLU A 85 7.68 4.10 -9.05
C GLU A 85 8.66 3.01 -8.60
N ASP A 86 9.96 3.20 -8.84
CA ASP A 86 11.01 2.23 -8.45
C ASP A 86 11.10 2.05 -6.93
N MET A 87 10.86 3.12 -6.18
CA MET A 87 10.83 3.06 -4.73
C MET A 87 9.66 2.19 -4.27
N ILE A 88 8.45 2.47 -4.75
CA ILE A 88 7.25 1.70 -4.45
C ILE A 88 7.43 0.22 -4.80
N LYS A 89 7.96 -0.09 -5.99
CA LYS A 89 8.27 -1.46 -6.42
C LYS A 89 9.23 -2.15 -5.46
N SER A 90 10.27 -1.45 -4.99
CA SER A 90 11.22 -2.05 -4.05
C SER A 90 10.58 -2.45 -2.72
N PHE A 91 9.64 -1.65 -2.20
CA PHE A 91 8.88 -1.97 -0.98
C PHE A 91 7.93 -3.14 -1.18
N ILE A 92 7.19 -3.16 -2.29
CA ILE A 92 6.25 -4.25 -2.60
C ILE A 92 6.97 -5.60 -2.71
N ALA A 93 8.20 -5.63 -3.23
CA ALA A 93 8.98 -6.85 -3.33
C ALA A 93 9.35 -7.48 -1.98
N GLU A 94 9.37 -6.70 -0.89
CA GLU A 94 9.76 -7.16 0.46
C GLU A 94 8.56 -7.27 1.42
N LEU A 95 7.42 -6.67 1.07
CA LEU A 95 6.22 -6.63 1.91
C LEU A 95 5.19 -7.66 1.44
N PRO A 96 4.42 -8.28 2.35
CA PRO A 96 3.46 -9.32 2.00
C PRO A 96 2.17 -8.74 1.39
N PHE A 97 2.26 -8.29 0.14
CA PHE A 97 1.11 -7.73 -0.60
C PHE A 97 0.11 -8.83 -0.96
N GLY A 98 -1.15 -8.61 -0.61
CA GLY A 98 -2.28 -9.36 -1.16
C GLY A 98 -3.19 -8.45 -1.98
N CYS A 99 -4.34 -8.99 -2.38
CA CYS A 99 -5.30 -8.25 -3.22
C CYS A 99 -5.74 -6.93 -2.56
N LYS A 100 -5.96 -6.92 -1.23
CA LYS A 100 -6.43 -5.73 -0.52
C LYS A 100 -5.39 -4.63 -0.51
N GLU A 101 -4.12 -4.98 -0.33
CA GLU A 101 -3.00 -4.06 -0.33
C GLU A 101 -2.79 -3.49 -1.74
N TYR A 102 -2.84 -4.31 -2.77
CA TYR A 102 -2.80 -3.83 -4.16
C TYR A 102 -3.96 -2.90 -4.50
N MET A 103 -5.19 -3.22 -4.06
CA MET A 103 -6.35 -2.34 -4.24
C MET A 103 -6.18 -0.99 -3.51
N ARG A 104 -5.67 -1.01 -2.27
CA ARG A 104 -5.37 0.21 -1.50
C ARG A 104 -4.30 1.05 -2.21
N LEU A 105 -3.24 0.40 -2.69
CA LEU A 105 -2.18 1.05 -3.44
C LEU A 105 -2.72 1.72 -4.71
N ALA A 106 -3.54 1.03 -5.50
CA ALA A 106 -4.08 1.58 -6.75
C ALA A 106 -4.85 2.87 -6.52
N ARG A 107 -5.72 2.89 -5.51
CA ARG A 107 -6.51 4.08 -5.12
C ARG A 107 -5.66 5.27 -4.73
N ILE A 108 -4.52 5.02 -4.06
CA ILE A 108 -3.58 6.07 -3.70
C ILE A 108 -2.81 6.54 -4.94
N CYS A 109 -2.31 5.60 -5.75
CA CYS A 109 -1.49 5.86 -6.93
C CYS A 109 -2.22 6.63 -8.04
N VAL A 110 -3.55 6.51 -8.15
CA VAL A 110 -4.36 7.34 -9.07
C VAL A 110 -4.15 8.84 -8.83
N LYS A 111 -3.86 9.24 -7.59
CA LYS A 111 -3.61 10.65 -7.21
C LYS A 111 -2.13 11.04 -7.33
N MET A 112 -1.24 10.08 -7.50
CA MET A 112 0.22 10.28 -7.52
C MET A 112 0.80 10.30 -8.94
N PHE A 113 0.30 9.41 -9.80
CA PHE A 113 0.90 9.11 -11.08
C PHE A 113 -0.07 9.40 -12.22
N SER A 114 0.50 9.68 -13.40
CA SER A 114 -0.29 9.72 -14.63
C SER A 114 -0.87 8.32 -14.93
N PRO A 115 -1.98 8.23 -15.69
CA PRO A 115 -2.57 6.96 -16.06
C PRO A 115 -1.58 5.98 -16.70
N ASP A 116 -0.71 6.45 -17.60
CA ASP A 116 0.27 5.61 -18.29
C ASP A 116 1.28 4.96 -17.34
N ILE A 117 1.84 5.75 -16.41
CA ILE A 117 2.78 5.25 -15.40
C ILE A 117 2.08 4.26 -14.48
N ASN A 118 0.88 4.62 -13.99
CA ASN A 118 0.15 3.79 -13.04
C ASN A 118 -0.26 2.45 -13.67
N LEU A 119 -0.78 2.46 -14.89
CA LEU A 119 -1.16 1.25 -15.63
C LEU A 119 0.06 0.38 -15.94
N ALA A 120 1.18 0.97 -16.36
CA ALA A 120 2.41 0.21 -16.63
C ALA A 120 2.93 -0.47 -15.35
N MET A 121 2.93 0.25 -14.23
CA MET A 121 3.33 -0.25 -12.93
C MET A 121 2.43 -1.40 -12.47
N PHE A 122 1.10 -1.23 -12.48
CA PHE A 122 0.17 -2.28 -12.05
C PHE A 122 0.13 -3.48 -13.00
N LYS A 123 0.32 -3.28 -14.30
CA LYS A 123 0.51 -4.38 -15.25
C LYS A 123 1.78 -5.17 -14.95
N SER A 124 2.83 -4.51 -14.45
CA SER A 124 4.04 -5.22 -14.00
C SER A 124 3.80 -6.02 -12.72
N PHE A 125 2.99 -5.53 -11.78
CA PHE A 125 2.60 -6.29 -10.59
C PHE A 125 1.78 -7.52 -10.94
N GLN A 126 0.79 -7.38 -11.82
CA GLN A 126 -0.06 -8.49 -12.27
C GLN A 126 0.75 -9.65 -12.87
N LYS A 127 1.83 -9.35 -13.60
CA LYS A 127 2.70 -10.37 -14.18
C LYS A 127 3.47 -11.17 -13.13
N SER A 128 3.72 -10.58 -11.97
CA SER A 128 4.51 -11.19 -10.89
C SER A 128 3.64 -11.76 -9.78
N ASP A 129 2.42 -11.25 -9.61
CA ASP A 129 1.48 -11.64 -8.56
C ASP A 129 0.03 -11.49 -9.05
N GLU A 130 -0.70 -12.61 -9.09
CA GLU A 130 -2.10 -12.68 -9.49
C GLU A 130 -3.02 -11.85 -8.58
N ASN A 131 -2.61 -11.60 -7.33
CA ASN A 131 -3.36 -10.75 -6.41
C ASN A 131 -3.51 -9.30 -6.91
N ALA A 132 -2.66 -8.86 -7.85
CA ALA A 132 -2.75 -7.53 -8.43
C ALA A 132 -3.76 -7.42 -9.60
N CYS A 133 -4.39 -8.53 -10.03
CA CYS A 133 -5.36 -8.51 -11.13
C CYS A 133 -6.54 -7.55 -10.86
N GLN A 134 -7.11 -7.62 -9.65
CA GLN A 134 -8.27 -6.79 -9.25
C GLN A 134 -7.94 -5.30 -9.27
N SER A 135 -6.72 -4.94 -8.85
CA SER A 135 -6.27 -3.54 -8.78
C SER A 135 -5.93 -2.98 -10.15
N TYR A 136 -5.35 -3.78 -11.05
CA TYR A 136 -5.16 -3.37 -12.44
C TYR A 136 -6.51 -3.15 -13.14
N LEU A 137 -7.48 -4.06 -12.97
CA LEU A 137 -8.81 -3.90 -13.52
C LEU A 137 -9.52 -2.67 -12.93
N TYR A 138 -9.40 -2.42 -11.63
CA TYR A 138 -9.86 -1.18 -10.99
C TYR A 138 -9.32 0.07 -11.70
N LEU A 139 -8.03 0.11 -12.02
CA LEU A 139 -7.43 1.26 -12.72
C LEU A 139 -7.99 1.43 -14.14
N LEU A 140 -8.24 0.35 -14.87
CA LEU A 140 -8.89 0.45 -16.19
C LEU A 140 -10.28 1.11 -16.10
N PHE A 141 -11.04 0.80 -15.04
CA PHE A 141 -12.33 1.43 -14.77
C PHE A 141 -12.19 2.90 -14.37
N GLU A 142 -11.24 3.21 -13.48
CA GLU A 142 -10.97 4.58 -13.05
C GLU A 142 -10.59 5.49 -14.22
N TYR A 143 -9.87 4.96 -15.20
CA TYR A 143 -9.45 5.68 -16.41
C TYR A 143 -10.39 5.51 -17.60
N GLU A 144 -11.58 4.93 -17.38
CA GLU A 144 -12.64 4.72 -18.38
C GLU A 144 -12.18 4.01 -19.68
N MET A 145 -11.22 3.07 -19.55
CA MET A 145 -10.65 2.34 -20.67
C MET A 145 -11.52 1.12 -21.06
N LEU A 146 -12.74 1.35 -21.55
CA LEU A 146 -13.74 0.30 -21.80
C LEU A 146 -13.26 -0.82 -22.72
N ASP A 147 -12.52 -0.51 -23.79
CA ASP A 147 -11.99 -1.51 -24.71
C ASP A 147 -11.02 -2.47 -24.00
N LYS A 148 -10.12 -1.93 -23.18
CA LYS A 148 -9.17 -2.73 -22.40
C LYS A 148 -9.84 -3.56 -21.31
N ILE A 149 -10.95 -3.06 -20.75
CA ILE A 149 -11.75 -3.81 -19.79
C ILE A 149 -12.40 -5.01 -20.48
N GLU A 150 -12.92 -4.81 -21.69
CA GLU A 150 -13.50 -5.89 -22.50
C GLU A 150 -12.46 -6.97 -22.79
N ASP A 151 -11.31 -6.58 -23.31
CA ASP A 151 -10.19 -7.47 -23.60
C ASP A 151 -9.80 -8.27 -22.35
N PHE A 152 -9.54 -7.58 -21.23
CA PHE A 152 -9.18 -8.21 -19.97
C PHE A 152 -10.22 -9.22 -19.50
N LEU A 153 -11.51 -8.85 -19.50
CA LEU A 153 -12.59 -9.72 -19.03
C LEU A 153 -12.83 -10.90 -19.99
N SER A 154 -12.50 -10.78 -21.28
CA SER A 154 -12.63 -11.87 -22.25
C SER A 154 -11.55 -12.94 -22.11
N GLU A 155 -10.38 -12.56 -21.60
CA GLU A 155 -9.24 -13.46 -21.34
C GLU A 155 -9.42 -14.31 -20.06
N HIS A 156 -10.38 -13.97 -19.20
CA HIS A 156 -10.64 -14.64 -17.93
C HIS A 156 -12.00 -15.34 -17.93
N GLY A 157 -12.17 -16.35 -17.06
CA GLY A 157 -13.37 -17.14 -16.96
C GLY A 157 -14.62 -16.31 -16.61
N GLU A 158 -15.78 -16.72 -17.09
CA GLU A 158 -17.05 -15.97 -16.92
C GLU A 158 -17.45 -15.77 -15.45
N LYS A 159 -16.98 -16.64 -14.55
CA LYS A 159 -17.24 -16.56 -13.11
C LYS A 159 -16.20 -15.77 -12.34
N GLU A 160 -15.15 -15.30 -12.99
CA GLU A 160 -14.13 -14.44 -12.39
C GLU A 160 -14.54 -12.96 -12.52
N PHE A 161 -14.10 -12.15 -11.55
CA PHE A 161 -14.33 -10.70 -11.54
C PHE A 161 -15.82 -10.31 -11.65
N VAL A 162 -16.72 -11.05 -11.01
CA VAL A 162 -18.19 -10.93 -11.22
C VAL A 162 -18.67 -9.51 -10.98
N ARG A 163 -18.17 -8.83 -9.93
CA ARG A 163 -18.57 -7.44 -9.66
C ARG A 163 -18.07 -6.47 -10.73
N PHE A 164 -16.86 -6.68 -11.26
CA PHE A 164 -16.36 -5.86 -12.35
C PHE A 164 -17.10 -6.13 -13.66
N ARG A 165 -17.50 -7.37 -13.93
CA ARG A 165 -18.37 -7.69 -15.07
C ARG A 165 -19.72 -6.99 -14.95
N ALA A 166 -20.35 -7.04 -13.78
CA ALA A 166 -21.59 -6.31 -13.53
C ALA A 166 -21.42 -4.80 -13.74
N LEU A 167 -20.34 -4.19 -13.20
CA LEU A 167 -20.02 -2.78 -13.40
C LEU A 167 -19.80 -2.45 -14.89
N TYR A 168 -19.12 -3.32 -15.63
CA TYR A 168 -18.89 -3.17 -17.06
C TYR A 168 -20.19 -3.13 -17.85
N THR A 169 -21.10 -4.08 -17.59
CA THR A 169 -22.44 -4.13 -18.22
C THR A 169 -23.21 -2.84 -17.93
N LEU A 170 -23.19 -2.36 -16.69
CA LEU A 170 -23.86 -1.12 -16.29
C LEU A 170 -23.28 0.12 -17.00
N LYS A 171 -21.95 0.21 -17.12
CA LYS A 171 -21.27 1.27 -17.88
C LYS A 171 -21.64 1.23 -19.38
N LYS A 172 -21.72 0.04 -19.99
CA LYS A 172 -22.19 -0.14 -21.39
C LYS A 172 -23.63 0.32 -21.60
N MET A 173 -24.48 0.24 -20.57
CA MET A 173 -25.85 0.77 -20.59
C MET A 173 -25.95 2.29 -20.39
N ASN A 174 -24.82 3.01 -20.46
CA ASN A 174 -24.69 4.47 -20.34
C ASN A 174 -25.22 5.07 -19.03
N GLN A 175 -25.19 4.27 -17.96
CA GLN A 175 -25.54 4.72 -16.62
C GLN A 175 -24.30 5.24 -15.88
N LYS A 176 -24.39 6.45 -15.31
CA LYS A 176 -23.31 7.05 -14.52
C LYS A 176 -23.24 6.42 -13.13
N TYR A 177 -22.16 5.69 -12.85
CA TYR A 177 -21.92 5.05 -11.55
C TYR A 177 -20.57 5.45 -10.95
N ASN A 178 -20.53 5.53 -9.62
CA ASN A 178 -19.31 5.71 -8.85
C ASN A 178 -18.60 4.36 -8.68
N VAL A 179 -17.42 4.22 -9.27
CA VAL A 179 -16.58 3.00 -9.21
C VAL A 179 -16.26 2.63 -7.75
N GLU A 180 -15.95 3.62 -6.92
CA GLU A 180 -15.56 3.41 -5.51
C GLU A 180 -16.70 2.78 -4.68
N GLY A 181 -17.95 3.15 -4.97
CA GLY A 181 -19.13 2.62 -4.29
C GLY A 181 -19.46 1.17 -4.66
N MET A 182 -19.10 0.72 -5.86
CA MET A 182 -19.40 -0.64 -6.33
C MET A 182 -18.22 -1.61 -6.16
N VAL A 183 -16.99 -1.08 -6.18
CA VAL A 183 -15.74 -1.86 -6.15
C VAL A 183 -14.99 -1.57 -4.85
N ASN A 184 -15.58 -1.99 -3.72
CA ASN A 184 -14.88 -1.97 -2.44
C ASN A 184 -13.79 -3.06 -2.43
N SER A 185 -12.56 -2.74 -2.00
CA SER A 185 -11.44 -3.68 -1.90
C SER A 185 -11.78 -4.94 -1.11
N TYR A 186 -12.54 -4.83 -0.01
CA TYR A 186 -12.99 -6.01 0.75
C TYR A 186 -13.97 -6.88 -0.02
N ALA A 187 -14.78 -6.25 -0.86
CA ALA A 187 -15.76 -6.96 -1.65
C ALA A 187 -15.01 -7.78 -2.70
N VAL A 188 -14.26 -7.13 -3.59
CA VAL A 188 -13.65 -7.79 -4.75
C VAL A 188 -12.53 -8.76 -4.40
N CYS A 189 -11.81 -8.53 -3.30
CA CYS A 189 -10.74 -9.44 -2.86
C CYS A 189 -11.22 -10.64 -2.04
N ASN A 190 -12.51 -10.72 -1.72
CA ASN A 190 -13.11 -11.85 -1.02
C ASN A 190 -14.11 -12.62 -1.92
N GLU A 191 -14.06 -12.43 -3.24
CA GLU A 191 -14.82 -13.25 -4.21
C GLU A 191 -14.19 -14.63 -4.31
N ASN A 192 -14.37 -15.46 -3.28
CA ASN A 192 -14.16 -16.91 -3.28
C ASN A 192 -15.48 -17.60 -2.93
#